data_AF-A0A5J4SRB2-F1
#
_entry.id   AF-A0A5J4SRB2-F1
#
_cell.length_a   1.000
_cell.length_b   1.000
_cell.length_c   1.000
_cell.angle_alpha   90.00
_cell.angle_beta   90.00
_cell.angle_gamma   90.00
#
_symmetry.space_group_name_H-M   'P 1'
#
loop_
_entity.id
_entity.type
_entity.pdbx_description
1 polymer ?
#
loop_
_entity_poly.entity_id
_entity_poly.type
_entity_poly.pdbx_seq_one_letter_code
_entity_poly.pdbx_strand_id
1 'polypeptide(L)'
;MSRFIEQADYDASVHREILDALTREDETIVEICEDRAIAEMRGYLSRRYDCGRIFSATGTDRNQLILMMAIDIAVYHIFCIHNPQKISQIRKDRYDRAKEWLQQVADEDISIDGAPLLSAEERQAKATFLIKSNRKRVNHY
;
A
#
# COMPACT_ATOMS: atom_id res chain seq x y z
N MET A 1 -9.11 9.59 10.03
CA MET A 1 -7.86 8.92 9.63
C MET A 1 -8.10 7.43 9.71
N SER A 2 -7.78 6.67 8.66
CA SER A 2 -7.97 5.23 8.66
C SER A 2 -6.81 4.57 9.40
N ARG A 3 -7.09 3.95 10.56
CA ARG A 3 -6.10 3.15 11.30
C ARG A 3 -5.93 1.77 10.65
N PHE A 4 -5.34 1.73 9.46
CA PHE A 4 -4.97 0.46 8.83
C PHE A 4 -3.78 -0.18 9.55
N ILE A 5 -2.78 0.65 9.88
CA ILE A 5 -1.63 0.30 10.69
C ILE A 5 -1.94 0.75 12.13
N GLU A 6 -1.70 -0.14 13.08
CA GLU A 6 -1.81 0.12 14.51
C GLU A 6 -0.41 0.05 15.14
N GLN A 7 -0.22 0.74 16.26
CA GLN A 7 1.10 0.82 16.89
C GLN A 7 1.65 -0.55 17.32
N ALA A 8 0.77 -1.49 17.69
CA ALA A 8 1.13 -2.87 18.02
C ALA A 8 1.63 -3.67 16.81
N ASP A 9 1.29 -3.28 15.58
CA ASP A 9 1.76 -4.00 14.39
C ASP A 9 3.26 -3.77 14.16
N TYR A 10 3.84 -2.67 14.68
CA TYR A 10 5.27 -2.44 14.64
C TYR A 10 6.05 -3.43 15.48
N ASP A 11 5.48 -4.02 16.53
CA ASP A 11 6.19 -4.93 17.44
C ASP A 11 6.75 -6.16 16.71
N ALA A 12 6.15 -6.56 15.60
CA ALA A 12 6.64 -7.64 14.74
C ALA A 12 7.87 -7.24 13.89
N SER A 13 8.14 -5.94 13.73
CA SER A 13 9.15 -5.41 12.81
C SER A 13 10.22 -4.55 13.48
N VAL A 14 9.89 -3.83 14.55
CA VAL A 14 10.73 -2.87 15.28
C VAL A 14 10.32 -2.88 16.75
N HIS A 15 11.28 -2.95 17.67
CA HIS A 15 10.98 -2.80 19.10
C HIS A 15 10.47 -1.38 19.41
N ARG A 16 9.42 -1.28 20.23
CA ARG A 16 8.81 -0.01 20.63
C ARG A 16 9.83 1.02 21.14
N GLU A 17 10.80 0.61 21.95
CA GLU A 17 11.86 1.49 22.45
C GLU A 17 12.67 2.18 21.33
N ILE A 18 12.93 1.46 20.24
CA ILE A 18 13.65 1.99 19.07
C ILE A 18 12.73 2.97 18.32
N LEU A 19 11.46 2.61 18.17
CA LEU A 19 10.47 3.47 17.50
C LEU A 19 10.29 4.80 18.24
N ASP A 20 10.15 4.74 19.57
CA ASP A 20 9.99 5.92 20.43
C ASP A 20 11.25 6.80 20.39
N ALA A 21 12.44 6.19 20.42
CA ALA A 21 13.71 6.90 20.28
C ALA A 21 13.87 7.60 18.92
N LEU A 22 13.41 6.95 17.83
CA LEU A 22 13.50 7.51 16.47
C LEU A 22 12.55 8.68 16.27
N THR A 23 11.34 8.56 16.82
CA THR A 23 10.24 9.53 16.70
C THR A 23 10.30 10.62 17.77
N ARG A 24 11.18 10.49 18.76
CA ARG A 24 11.26 11.38 19.94
C ARG A 24 9.94 11.46 20.69
N GLU A 25 9.24 10.32 20.77
CA GLU A 25 7.90 10.18 21.37
C GLU A 25 6.83 11.06 20.70
N ASP A 26 7.07 11.53 19.47
CA ASP A 26 6.11 12.29 18.69
C ASP A 26 5.29 11.35 17.80
N GLU A 27 4.10 10.97 18.29
CA GLU A 27 3.14 10.12 17.57
C GLU A 27 2.73 10.73 16.22
N THR A 28 2.77 12.06 16.06
CA THR A 28 2.38 12.71 14.79
C THR A 28 3.32 12.37 13.65
N ILE A 29 4.60 12.13 13.93
CA ILE A 29 5.59 11.72 12.92
C ILE A 29 5.25 10.32 12.39
N VAL A 30 4.81 9.43 13.29
CA VAL A 30 4.40 8.08 12.91
C VAL A 30 3.16 8.13 12.02
N GLU A 31 2.12 8.85 12.43
CA GLU A 31 0.89 9.01 11.65
C GLU A 31 1.16 9.58 10.25
N ILE A 32 2.03 10.59 10.14
CA ILE A 32 2.42 11.17 8.84
C ILE A 32 3.13 10.14 7.96
N CYS A 33 4.01 9.30 8.53
CA CYS A 33 4.71 8.26 7.79
C CYS A 33 3.79 7.13 7.34
N GLU A 34 2.81 6.76 8.17
CA GLU A 34 1.76 5.81 7.83
C GLU A 34 0.90 6.32 6.67
N ASP A 35 0.44 7.58 6.75
CA ASP A 35 -0.34 8.22 5.70
C ASP A 35 0.45 8.27 4.38
N ARG A 36 1.75 8.57 4.43
CA ARG A 36 2.65 8.54 3.26
C ARG A 36 2.77 7.14 2.67
N ALA A 37 2.97 6.12 3.51
CA ALA A 37 3.07 4.74 3.07
C ALA A 37 1.76 4.27 2.40
N ILE A 38 0.61 4.57 3.00
CA ILE A 38 -0.70 4.24 2.44
C ILE A 38 -0.92 4.99 1.12
N ALA A 39 -0.57 6.27 1.03
CA ALA A 39 -0.68 7.05 -0.21
C ALA A 39 0.20 6.48 -1.34
N GLU A 40 1.42 6.06 -1.02
CA GLU A 40 2.33 5.40 -1.96
C GLU A 40 1.72 4.09 -2.48
N MET A 41 1.28 3.21 -1.58
CA MET A 41 0.63 1.94 -1.96
C MET A 41 -0.64 2.16 -2.78
N ARG A 42 -1.45 3.20 -2.44
CA ARG A 42 -2.63 3.57 -3.21
C ARG A 42 -2.30 3.91 -4.65
N GLY A 43 -1.15 4.55 -4.91
CA GLY A 43 -0.67 4.85 -6.26
C GLY A 43 -0.58 3.61 -7.14
N TYR A 44 -0.02 2.51 -6.60
CA TYR A 44 0.14 1.25 -7.32
C TYR A 44 -1.14 0.41 -7.39
N LEU A 45 -1.90 0.35 -6.30
CA LEU A 45 -3.03 -0.59 -6.18
C LEU A 45 -4.34 -0.08 -6.79
N SER A 46 -4.53 1.25 -6.87
CA SER A 46 -5.82 1.89 -7.19
C SER A 46 -6.36 1.62 -8.59
N ARG A 47 -5.54 1.07 -9.49
CA ARG A 47 -5.96 0.64 -10.82
C ARG A 47 -6.87 -0.57 -10.77
N ARG A 48 -6.57 -1.54 -9.90
CA ARG A 48 -7.20 -2.87 -9.89
C ARG A 48 -8.01 -3.14 -8.62
N TYR A 49 -7.53 -2.65 -7.48
CA TYR A 49 -8.11 -2.95 -6.18
C TYR A 49 -8.85 -1.76 -5.58
N ASP A 50 -9.84 -2.07 -4.74
CA ASP A 50 -10.54 -1.07 -3.95
C ASP A 50 -9.70 -0.69 -2.72
N CYS A 51 -8.83 0.30 -2.93
CA CYS A 51 -8.01 0.86 -1.85
C CYS A 51 -8.83 1.44 -0.70
N GLY A 52 -10.07 1.87 -0.95
CA GLY A 52 -10.97 2.34 0.11
C GLY A 52 -11.22 1.23 1.10
N ARG A 53 -11.66 0.07 0.59
CA ARG A 53 -11.97 -1.12 1.40
C ARG A 53 -10.73 -1.78 2.00
N ILE A 54 -9.60 -1.81 1.28
CA ILE A 54 -8.34 -2.34 1.79
C ILE A 54 -7.90 -1.57 3.04
N PHE A 55 -7.74 -0.25 2.90
CA PHE A 55 -7.17 0.57 3.97
C PHE A 55 -8.19 0.97 5.05
N SER A 56 -9.48 0.66 4.86
CA SER A 56 -10.48 0.77 5.92
C SER A 56 -10.61 -0.48 6.79
N ALA A 57 -9.98 -1.61 6.41
CA ALA A 57 -10.05 -2.84 7.18
C ALA A 57 -9.31 -2.70 8.52
N THR A 58 -9.82 -3.37 9.56
CA THR A 58 -9.27 -3.33 10.92
C THR A 58 -9.16 -4.74 11.51
N GLY A 59 -8.30 -4.94 12.50
CA GLY A 59 -8.17 -6.23 13.19
C GLY A 59 -7.80 -7.38 12.24
N THR A 60 -8.56 -8.48 12.30
CA THR A 60 -8.32 -9.71 11.52
C THR A 60 -8.75 -9.62 10.05
N ASP A 61 -9.56 -8.62 9.69
CA ASP A 61 -10.03 -8.42 8.32
C ASP A 61 -8.95 -7.78 7.42
N ARG A 62 -7.86 -7.30 8.03
CA ARG A 62 -6.70 -6.75 7.34
C ARG A 62 -5.96 -7.85 6.61
N ASN A 63 -5.70 -7.63 5.32
CA ASN A 63 -4.82 -8.51 4.57
C ASN A 63 -3.39 -8.40 5.11
N GLN A 64 -2.88 -9.48 5.69
CA GLN A 64 -1.60 -9.52 6.39
C GLN A 64 -0.40 -9.22 5.47
N LEU A 65 -0.49 -9.59 4.18
CA LEU A 65 0.58 -9.29 3.22
C LEU A 65 0.63 -7.78 2.93
N ILE A 66 -0.52 -7.15 2.72
CA ILE A 66 -0.61 -5.69 2.52
C ILE A 66 -0.12 -4.97 3.78
N LEU A 67 -0.54 -5.42 4.96
CA LEU A 67 -0.12 -4.85 6.24
C LEU A 67 1.40 -4.91 6.41
N MET A 68 2.02 -6.06 6.16
CA MET A 68 3.48 -6.22 6.22
C MET A 68 4.20 -5.25 5.29
N MET A 69 3.75 -5.11 4.04
CA MET A 69 4.37 -4.19 3.08
C MET A 69 4.20 -2.72 3.49
N ALA A 70 3.02 -2.36 4.00
CA ALA A 70 2.74 -1.01 4.49
C ALA A 70 3.65 -0.63 5.67
N ILE A 71 3.88 -1.57 6.60
CA ILE A 71 4.79 -1.38 7.73
C ILE A 71 6.24 -1.25 7.26
N ASP A 72 6.71 -2.11 6.35
CA ASP A 72 8.09 -2.02 5.82
C ASP A 72 8.35 -0.63 5.19
N ILE A 73 7.36 -0.07 4.47
CA ILE A 73 7.44 1.28 3.87
C ILE A 73 7.37 2.38 4.94
N ALA A 74 6.43 2.30 5.90
CA ALA A 74 6.30 3.28 6.97
C ALA A 74 7.57 3.35 7.83
N VAL A 75 8.12 2.19 8.21
CA VAL A 75 9.38 2.08 8.95
C VAL A 75 10.52 2.72 8.17
N TYR A 76 10.63 2.45 6.87
CA TYR A 76 11.66 3.09 6.05
C TYR A 76 11.56 4.63 6.09
N HIS A 77 10.36 5.18 5.93
CA HIS A 77 10.13 6.62 6.01
C HIS A 77 10.49 7.21 7.38
N ILE A 78 10.17 6.51 8.48
CA ILE A 78 10.54 6.91 9.85
C ILE A 78 12.08 6.99 10.01
N PHE A 79 12.80 5.97 9.56
CA PHE A 79 14.27 5.96 9.64
C PHE A 79 14.92 7.06 8.79
N CYS A 80 14.34 7.37 7.62
CA CYS A 80 14.79 8.47 6.77
C CYS A 80 14.66 9.85 7.45
N ILE A 81 13.63 10.07 8.27
CA ILE A 81 13.48 11.35 8.99
C ILE A 81 14.54 11.50 10.07
N HIS A 82 14.85 10.43 10.80
CA HIS A 82 15.78 10.49 11.93
C HIS A 82 17.24 10.64 11.48
N ASN A 83 17.73 9.72 10.64
CA ASN A 83 19.09 9.79 10.11
C ASN A 83 19.26 8.91 8.85
N PRO A 84 19.19 9.49 7.64
CA PRO A 84 19.38 8.77 6.39
C PRO A 84 20.72 8.02 6.27
N GLN A 85 21.78 8.49 6.94
CA GLN A 85 23.11 7.89 6.83
C GLN A 85 23.27 6.61 7.66
N LYS A 86 22.36 6.36 8.62
CA LYS A 86 22.40 5.19 9.51
C LYS A 86 21.33 4.15 9.19
N ILE A 87 20.70 4.23 8.02
CA ILE A 87 19.73 3.22 7.59
C ILE A 87 20.45 1.89 7.40
N SER A 88 20.01 0.87 8.15
CA SER A 88 20.51 -0.49 7.98
C SER A 88 20.16 -1.02 6.58
N GLN A 89 21.09 -1.72 5.96
CA GLN A 89 20.88 -2.34 4.64
C GLN A 89 19.61 -3.20 4.63
N ILE A 90 19.32 -3.92 5.72
CA ILE A 90 18.11 -4.76 5.86
C ILE A 90 16.82 -3.94 5.70
N ARG A 91 16.78 -2.69 6.19
CA ARG A 91 15.60 -1.82 6.07
C ARG A 91 15.42 -1.34 4.64
N LYS A 92 16.52 -1.01 3.97
CA LYS A 92 16.51 -0.67 2.55
C LYS A 92 16.06 -1.87 1.70
N ASP A 93 16.60 -3.06 1.95
CA ASP A 93 16.24 -4.27 1.22
C ASP A 93 14.75 -4.62 1.39
N ARG A 94 14.19 -4.43 2.59
CA ARG A 94 12.76 -4.62 2.85
C ARG A 94 11.88 -3.61 2.11
N TYR A 95 12.28 -2.35 2.08
CA TYR A 95 11.60 -1.31 1.32
C TYR A 95 11.67 -1.59 -0.19
N ASP A 96 12.86 -1.92 -0.70
CA ASP A 96 13.06 -2.24 -2.12
C ASP A 96 12.22 -3.46 -2.53
N ARG A 97 12.15 -4.51 -1.67
CA ARG A 97 11.26 -5.66 -1.86
C ARG A 97 9.77 -5.27 -1.88
N ALA A 98 9.34 -4.39 -0.96
CA ALA A 98 7.95 -3.94 -0.92
C ALA A 98 7.58 -3.15 -2.18
N LYS A 99 8.49 -2.29 -2.65
CA LYS A 99 8.33 -1.53 -3.89
C LYS A 99 8.31 -2.44 -5.12
N GLU A 100 9.20 -3.41 -5.19
CA GLU A 100 9.24 -4.39 -6.28
C GLU A 100 7.93 -5.20 -6.33
N TRP A 101 7.43 -5.64 -5.18
CA TRP A 101 6.14 -6.32 -5.10
C TRP A 101 4.99 -5.42 -5.54
N LEU A 102 4.95 -4.15 -5.12
CA LEU A 102 3.94 -3.18 -5.56
C LEU A 102 3.97 -2.98 -7.09
N GLN A 103 5.16 -2.92 -7.68
CA GLN A 103 5.34 -2.80 -9.11
C GLN A 103 4.79 -4.04 -9.84
N GLN A 104 5.13 -5.25 -9.39
CA GLN A 104 4.60 -6.49 -9.96
C GLN A 104 3.08 -6.63 -9.81
N VAL A 105 2.50 -6.10 -8.72
CA VAL A 105 1.04 -6.05 -8.56
C VAL A 105 0.40 -5.04 -9.52
N ALA A 106 1.04 -3.89 -9.73
CA ALA A 106 0.57 -2.85 -10.66
C ALA A 106 0.66 -3.31 -12.13
N ASP A 107 1.69 -4.08 -12.47
CA ASP A 107 1.89 -4.70 -13.78
C ASP A 107 0.98 -5.92 -14.01
N GLU A 108 0.20 -6.31 -12.99
CA GLU A 108 -0.75 -7.42 -12.99
C GLU A 108 -0.09 -8.82 -13.03
N ASP A 109 1.23 -8.91 -12.88
CA ASP A 109 2.00 -10.15 -12.76
C ASP A 109 1.69 -10.91 -11.45
N ILE A 110 1.45 -10.15 -10.37
CA ILE A 110 1.03 -10.69 -9.07
C ILE A 110 -0.40 -10.24 -8.75
N SER A 111 -1.20 -11.19 -8.24
CA SER A 111 -2.51 -10.91 -7.68
C SER A 111 -2.49 -11.03 -6.16
N ILE A 112 -3.17 -10.12 -5.47
CA ILE A 112 -3.31 -10.16 -4.03
C ILE A 112 -4.56 -10.98 -3.70
N ASP A 113 -4.35 -12.18 -3.16
CA ASP A 113 -5.45 -13.04 -2.76
C ASP A 113 -6.28 -12.39 -1.63
N GLY A 114 -7.60 -12.56 -1.72
CA GLY A 114 -8.56 -11.99 -0.78
C GLY A 114 -8.70 -10.46 -0.79
N ALA A 115 -7.95 -9.73 -1.61
CA ALA A 115 -8.07 -8.27 -1.69
C ALA A 115 -9.31 -7.86 -2.51
N PRO A 116 -10.10 -6.86 -2.03
CA PRO A 116 -11.30 -6.42 -2.74
C PRO A 116 -10.92 -5.77 -4.07
N LEU A 117 -11.54 -6.26 -5.14
CA LEU A 117 -11.37 -5.73 -6.50
C LEU A 117 -12.35 -4.59 -6.76
N LEU A 118 -11.94 -3.66 -7.62
CA LEU A 118 -12.87 -2.68 -8.21
C LEU A 118 -13.88 -3.37 -9.13
N SER A 119 -15.01 -2.70 -9.38
CA SER A 119 -16.01 -3.18 -10.33
C SER A 119 -15.40 -3.37 -11.73
N ALA A 120 -16.00 -4.24 -12.54
CA ALA A 120 -15.50 -4.50 -13.89
C ALA A 120 -15.47 -3.21 -14.74
N GLU A 121 -16.48 -2.34 -14.58
CA GLU A 121 -16.58 -1.06 -15.29
C GLU A 121 -15.46 -0.09 -14.89
N GLU A 122 -15.18 0.05 -13.60
CA GLU A 122 -14.10 0.92 -13.11
C GLU A 122 -12.71 0.42 -13.51
N ARG A 123 -12.49 -0.90 -13.48
CA ARG A 123 -11.24 -1.50 -13.95
C ARG A 123 -11.05 -1.28 -15.44
N GLN A 124 -12.12 -1.41 -16.22
CA GLN A 124 -12.07 -1.16 -17.66
C GLN A 124 -11.82 0.32 -17.96
N ALA A 125 -12.42 1.24 -17.22
CA ALA A 125 -12.15 2.68 -17.35
C ALA A 125 -10.70 3.06 -17.03
N LYS A 126 -10.05 2.33 -16.12
CA LYS A 126 -8.65 2.51 -15.73
C LYS A 126 -7.66 1.64 -16.52
N ALA A 127 -8.13 0.81 -17.44
CA ALA A 127 -7.29 -0.09 -18.22
C ALA A 127 -6.39 0.70 -19.18
N THR A 128 -5.15 0.23 -19.37
CA THR A 128 -4.21 0.85 -20.33
C THR A 128 -4.78 0.89 -21.75
N PHE A 129 -5.53 -0.15 -22.13
CA PHE A 129 -6.13 -0.28 -23.45
C PHE A 129 -7.63 -0.53 -23.33
N LEU A 130 -8.41 0.29 -24.02
CA LEU A 130 -9.86 0.17 -24.13
C LEU A 130 -10.23 -0.38 -25.50
N ILE A 131 -10.59 -1.66 -25.57
CA ILE A 131 -11.14 -2.27 -26.79
C ILE A 131 -12.68 -2.20 -26.69
N LYS A 132 -13.29 -1.37 -27.55
CA LYS A 132 -14.76 -1.29 -27.68
C LYS A 132 -15.17 -1.53 -29.13
N SER A 133 -16.24 -2.28 -29.35
CA SER A 133 -16.87 -2.41 -30.66
C SER A 133 -17.90 -1.30 -30.86
N ASN A 134 -18.12 -0.89 -32.12
CA ASN A 134 -19.23 -0.02 -32.43
C ASN A 134 -20.55 -0.77 -32.21
N ARG A 135 -21.55 -0.07 -31.64
CA ARG A 135 -22.91 -0.62 -31.51
C ARG A 135 -23.39 -1.06 -32.90
N LYS A 136 -23.99 -2.26 -32.97
CA LYS A 136 -24.51 -2.84 -34.22
C LYS A 136 -25.39 -1.80 -34.93
N ARG A 137 -25.01 -1.41 -36.15
CA ARG A 137 -25.84 -0.53 -36.97
C ARG A 137 -27.13 -1.28 -37.31
N VAL A 138 -28.27 -0.67 -36.98
CA VAL A 138 -29.58 -1.15 -37.43
C VAL A 138 -29.91 -0.37 -38.68
N ASN A 139 -29.86 -1.03 -39.84
CA ASN A 139 -30.29 -0.43 -41.09
C ASN A 139 -31.81 -0.59 -41.17
N HIS A 140 -32.54 0.52 -41.26
CA HIS A 140 -33.94 0.51 -41.66
C HIS A 140 -33.97 0.60 -43.20
N TYR A 141 -34.68 -0.33 -43.84
CA TYR A 141 -34.94 -0.36 -45.28
C TYR A 141 -36.34 0.22 -45.56
#